data_AF-A0A8W8I884-F1
#
_entry.id   AF-A0A8W8I884-F1
#
_cell.length_a   1.000
_cell.length_b   1.000
_cell.length_c   1.000
_cell.angle_alpha   90.00
_cell.angle_beta   90.00
_cell.angle_gamma   90.00
#
_symmetry.space_group_name_H-M   'P 1'
#
loop_
_entity.id
_entity.type
_entity.pdbx_description
1 polymer ?
#
loop_
_entity_poly.entity_id
_entity_poly.type
_entity_poly.pdbx_seq_one_letter_code
_entity_poly.pdbx_strand_id
1 'polypeptide(L)'
;MEKYARQAIAEGCKSIDDLVVTTESELYRVLNLHYNRNNQIEVPDNFRIVVQATLREFYKSIVACKDSEPSWKKAIYKVIARMDDSLPEYFKSPNWMDQLGDM
;
A
#
# COMPACT_ATOMS: atom_id res chain seq x y z
N MET A 1 1.17 -1.10 -7.28
CA MET A 1 -0.21 -0.56 -7.32
C MET A 1 -0.77 -0.49 -8.73
N GLU A 2 -0.18 0.31 -9.65
CA GLU A 2 -0.69 0.44 -11.03
C GLU A 2 -0.93 -0.89 -11.74
N LYS A 3 0.04 -1.82 -11.72
CA LYS A 3 -0.09 -3.17 -12.27
C LYS A 3 -1.37 -3.87 -11.79
N TYR A 4 -1.60 -3.87 -10.47
CA TYR A 4 -2.74 -4.53 -9.85
C TYR A 4 -4.07 -3.84 -10.16
N ALA A 5 -4.07 -2.50 -10.25
CA ALA A 5 -5.25 -1.76 -10.67
C ALA A 5 -5.64 -2.08 -12.12
N ARG A 6 -4.66 -2.09 -13.05
CA ARG A 6 -4.90 -2.49 -14.45
C ARG A 6 -5.34 -3.94 -14.59
N GLN A 7 -4.75 -4.83 -13.79
CA GLN A 7 -5.14 -6.23 -13.75
C GLN A 7 -6.60 -6.39 -13.29
N ALA A 8 -7.00 -5.73 -12.21
CA ALA A 8 -8.39 -5.78 -11.74
C ALA A 8 -9.38 -5.27 -12.80
N ILE A 9 -9.02 -4.21 -13.55
CA ILE A 9 -9.84 -3.71 -14.67
C ILE A 9 -9.93 -4.76 -15.78
N ALA A 10 -8.81 -5.38 -16.16
CA ALA A 10 -8.76 -6.41 -17.20
C ALA A 10 -9.53 -7.68 -16.81
N GLU A 11 -9.59 -8.02 -15.52
CA GLU A 11 -10.37 -9.13 -14.96
C GLU A 11 -11.86 -8.79 -14.80
N GLY A 12 -12.29 -7.57 -15.16
CA GLY A 12 -13.69 -7.16 -15.19
C GLY A 12 -14.24 -6.69 -13.84
N CYS A 13 -13.38 -6.27 -12.91
CA CYS A 13 -13.79 -5.65 -11.65
C CYS A 13 -14.69 -4.43 -11.95
N LYS A 14 -15.93 -4.46 -11.43
CA LYS A 14 -16.98 -3.48 -11.77
C LYS A 14 -17.10 -2.35 -10.76
N SER A 15 -16.72 -2.61 -9.51
CA SER A 15 -16.79 -1.62 -8.43
C SER A 15 -15.46 -1.45 -7.73
N ILE A 16 -15.17 -0.20 -7.35
CA ILE A 16 -14.04 0.13 -6.48
C ILE A 16 -14.17 -0.53 -5.10
N ASP A 17 -15.41 -0.83 -4.66
CA ASP A 17 -15.67 -1.47 -3.38
C ASP A 17 -15.26 -2.94 -3.36
N ASP A 18 -15.20 -3.59 -4.53
CA ASP A 18 -14.72 -4.96 -4.70
C ASP A 18 -13.18 -5.06 -4.50
N LEU A 19 -12.48 -3.92 -4.56
CA LEU A 19 -11.04 -3.84 -4.29
C LEU A 19 -10.79 -3.82 -2.78
N VAL A 20 -10.83 -5.00 -2.18
CA VAL A 20 -10.54 -5.22 -0.76
C VAL A 20 -9.17 -5.86 -0.60
N VAL A 21 -8.33 -5.28 0.28
CA VAL A 21 -7.03 -5.85 0.63
C VAL A 21 -7.11 -6.41 2.05
N THR A 22 -6.88 -7.72 2.13
CA THR A 22 -6.81 -8.52 3.37
C THR A 22 -5.37 -8.99 3.57
N THR A 23 -5.07 -9.58 4.73
CA THR A 23 -3.77 -10.22 5.00
C THR A 23 -3.48 -11.38 4.04
N GLU A 24 -4.53 -12.03 3.54
CA GLU A 24 -4.45 -13.14 2.58
C GLU A 24 -4.35 -12.67 1.12
N SER A 25 -4.47 -11.37 0.86
CA SER A 25 -4.40 -10.84 -0.49
C SER A 25 -2.97 -10.95 -1.03
N GLU A 26 -2.81 -11.46 -2.26
CA GLU A 26 -1.50 -11.63 -2.89
C GLU A 26 -0.70 -10.31 -2.95
N LEU A 27 -1.38 -9.19 -3.21
CA LEU A 27 -0.75 -7.86 -3.16
C LEU A 27 -0.08 -7.59 -1.80
N TYR A 28 -0.76 -7.92 -0.70
CA TYR A 28 -0.24 -7.72 0.65
C TYR A 28 1.00 -8.58 0.89
N ARG A 29 0.92 -9.87 0.54
CA ARG A 29 2.03 -10.83 0.68
C ARG A 29 3.26 -10.41 -0.13
N VAL A 30 3.06 -9.97 -1.38
CA VAL A 30 4.14 -9.50 -2.26
C VAL A 30 4.82 -8.26 -1.66
N LEU A 31 4.05 -7.32 -1.13
CA LEU A 31 4.61 -6.12 -0.52
C LEU A 31 5.39 -6.44 0.76
N ASN A 32 4.82 -7.28 1.63
CA ASN A 32 5.50 -7.69 2.86
C ASN A 32 6.82 -8.42 2.54
N LEU A 33 6.80 -9.36 1.60
CA LEU A 33 8.03 -10.06 1.19
C LEU A 33 9.07 -9.11 0.58
N HIS A 34 8.64 -8.07 -0.13
CA HIS A 34 9.54 -7.14 -0.79
C HIS A 34 10.20 -6.16 0.20
N TYR A 35 9.44 -5.60 1.14
CA TYR A 35 9.91 -4.57 2.07
C TYR A 35 10.33 -5.08 3.45
N ASN A 36 9.86 -6.27 3.83
CA ASN A 36 10.10 -6.90 5.13
C ASN A 36 10.52 -8.37 4.92
N ARG A 37 11.52 -8.59 4.07
CA ARG A 37 11.92 -9.92 3.56
C ARG A 37 12.14 -10.97 4.65
N ASN A 38 12.72 -10.56 5.77
CA ASN A 38 13.04 -11.45 6.89
C ASN A 38 11.94 -11.47 7.97
N ASN A 39 10.79 -10.81 7.73
CA ASN A 39 9.71 -10.60 8.71
C ASN A 39 10.23 -10.12 10.07
N GLN A 40 11.19 -9.20 10.06
CA GLN A 40 11.81 -8.68 11.29
C GLN A 40 10.91 -7.72 12.05
N ILE A 41 9.98 -7.08 11.34
CA ILE A 41 8.98 -6.18 11.92
C ILE A 41 7.59 -6.77 11.72
N GLU A 42 6.73 -6.59 12.71
CA GLU A 42 5.30 -6.80 12.51
C GLU A 42 4.78 -5.75 11.52
N VAL A 43 3.91 -6.17 10.60
CA VAL A 43 3.34 -5.23 9.62
C VAL A 43 2.24 -4.42 10.31
N PRO A 44 2.34 -3.08 10.36
CA PRO A 44 1.34 -2.26 11.02
C PRO A 44 -0.04 -2.38 10.36
N ASP A 45 -1.11 -2.38 11.14
CA ASP A 45 -2.49 -2.45 10.63
C ASP A 45 -2.80 -1.37 9.60
N ASN A 46 -2.30 -0.15 9.80
CA ASN A 46 -2.51 0.96 8.89
C ASN A 46 -1.88 0.72 7.50
N PHE A 47 -0.81 -0.09 7.41
CA PHE A 47 -0.19 -0.43 6.13
C PHE A 47 -1.22 -1.05 5.17
N ARG A 48 -2.03 -2.00 5.65
CA ARG A 48 -3.08 -2.64 4.84
C ARG A 48 -4.11 -1.61 4.35
N ILE A 49 -4.50 -0.67 5.21
CA ILE A 49 -5.47 0.39 4.90
C ILE A 49 -4.90 1.30 3.80
N VAL A 50 -3.65 1.73 3.93
CA VAL A 50 -2.95 2.54 2.93
C VAL A 50 -2.79 1.81 1.61
N VAL A 51 -2.44 0.53 1.63
CA VAL A 51 -2.34 -0.31 0.42
C VAL A 51 -3.68 -0.38 -0.32
N GLN A 52 -4.78 -0.62 0.40
CA GLN A 52 -6.12 -0.64 -0.19
C GLN A 52 -6.50 0.72 -0.78
N ALA A 53 -6.34 1.80 -0.02
CA ALA A 53 -6.64 3.15 -0.47
C ALA A 53 -5.83 3.51 -1.72
N THR A 54 -4.54 3.16 -1.73
CA THR A 54 -3.67 3.39 -2.90
C THR A 54 -4.15 2.60 -4.10
N LEU A 55 -4.46 1.32 -3.96
CA LEU A 55 -4.98 0.50 -5.06
C LEU A 55 -6.26 1.11 -5.65
N ARG A 56 -7.18 1.56 -4.79
CA ARG A 56 -8.44 2.21 -5.17
C ARG A 56 -8.24 3.53 -5.91
N GLU A 57 -7.30 4.38 -5.47
CA GLU A 57 -6.98 5.64 -6.16
C GLU A 57 -6.32 5.43 -7.52
N PHE A 58 -5.47 4.41 -7.66
CA PHE A 58 -4.94 3.99 -8.96
C PHE A 58 -6.06 3.50 -9.88
N TYR A 59 -6.92 2.59 -9.41
CA TYR A 59 -8.05 2.07 -10.17
C TYR A 59 -8.99 3.19 -10.64
N LYS A 60 -9.40 4.06 -9.72
CA LYS A 60 -10.29 5.20 -10.00
C LYS A 60 -9.71 6.12 -11.07
N SER A 61 -8.40 6.42 -10.99
CA SER A 61 -7.75 7.28 -11.96
C SER A 61 -7.68 6.65 -13.35
N ILE A 62 -7.39 5.34 -13.44
CA ILE A 62 -7.28 4.60 -14.70
C ILE A 62 -8.66 4.40 -15.35
N VAL A 63 -9.68 4.03 -14.57
CA VAL A 63 -11.08 3.90 -15.08
C VAL A 63 -11.59 5.25 -15.61
N ALA A 64 -11.19 6.35 -14.98
CA ALA A 64 -11.51 7.70 -15.44
C ALA A 64 -10.58 8.21 -16.57
N CYS A 65 -9.72 7.36 -17.14
CA CYS A 65 -8.73 7.67 -18.19
C CYS A 65 -7.76 8.82 -17.85
N LYS A 66 -7.60 9.16 -16.56
CA LYS A 66 -6.70 10.22 -16.08
C LYS A 66 -5.23 9.81 -16.17
N ASP A 67 -4.94 8.53 -16.33
CA ASP A 67 -3.58 7.99 -16.41
C ASP A 67 -2.80 8.39 -17.67
N SER A 68 -3.49 9.01 -18.63
CA SER A 68 -2.90 9.66 -19.80
C SER A 68 -2.30 11.05 -19.50
N GLU A 69 -2.70 11.69 -18.39
CA GLU A 69 -2.26 13.04 -18.05
C GLU A 69 -0.84 13.03 -17.45
N PRO A 70 0.05 13.96 -17.85
CA PRO A 70 1.32 14.16 -17.17
C PRO A 70 1.06 14.53 -15.69
N SER A 71 1.57 13.72 -14.77
CA SER A 71 1.41 13.89 -13.31
C SER A 71 0.12 13.38 -12.66
N TRP A 72 -0.68 12.54 -13.32
CA TRP A 72 -1.89 11.95 -12.69
C TRP A 72 -1.64 11.31 -11.31
N LYS A 73 -0.46 10.70 -11.12
CA LYS A 73 -0.03 10.11 -9.83
C LYS A 73 0.13 11.13 -8.71
N LYS A 74 0.32 12.42 -9.02
CA LYS A 74 0.44 13.49 -8.00
C LYS A 74 -0.83 13.63 -7.18
N ALA A 75 -2.00 13.41 -7.77
CA ALA A 75 -3.26 13.39 -7.04
C ALA A 75 -3.31 12.22 -6.05
N ILE A 76 -2.85 11.04 -6.48
CA ILE A 76 -2.76 9.84 -5.64
C ILE A 76 -1.81 10.08 -4.47
N TYR A 77 -0.60 10.58 -4.72
CA TYR A 77 0.38 10.86 -3.66
C TYR A 77 -0.15 11.84 -2.61
N LYS A 78 -0.95 12.84 -3.01
CA LYS A 78 -1.58 13.78 -2.07
C LYS A 78 -2.62 13.12 -1.17
N VAL A 79 -3.31 12.07 -1.64
CA VAL A 79 -4.24 11.30 -0.80
C VAL A 79 -3.44 10.46 0.20
N ILE A 80 -2.44 9.73 -0.30
CA ILE A 80 -1.65 8.81 0.53
C ILE A 80 -0.84 9.53 1.60
N ALA A 81 -0.26 10.69 1.28
CA ALA A 81 0.50 11.49 2.26
C ALA A 81 -0.33 11.99 3.45
N ARG A 82 -1.66 11.93 3.40
CA ARG A 82 -2.54 12.27 4.53
C ARG A 82 -2.80 11.08 5.46
N MET A 83 -2.30 9.91 5.09
CA MET A 83 -2.47 8.64 5.82
C MET A 83 -1.17 8.20 6.50
N ASP A 84 -0.12 9.02 6.44
CA ASP A 84 1.17 8.72 7.03
C ASP A 84 1.07 8.65 8.56
N ASP A 85 1.61 7.58 9.13
CA ASP A 85 1.80 7.44 10.57
C ASP A 85 3.16 7.99 11.00
N SER A 86 3.26 8.35 12.27
CA SER A 86 4.56 8.63 12.89
C SER A 86 5.42 7.37 12.94
N LEU A 87 6.69 7.51 12.57
CA LEU A 87 7.65 6.42 12.70
C LEU A 87 7.79 6.02 14.19
N PRO A 88 7.73 4.72 14.53
CA PRO A 88 7.95 4.26 15.89
C PRO A 88 9.29 4.73 16.46
N GLU A 89 9.31 5.08 17.76
CA GLU A 89 10.47 5.72 18.37
C GLU A 89 11.73 4.85 18.38
N TYR A 90 11.57 3.53 18.47
CA TYR A 90 12.70 2.59 18.49
C TYR A 90 13.56 2.70 17.22
N PHE A 91 12.99 3.08 16.07
CA PHE A 91 13.74 3.32 14.84
C PHE A 91 14.71 4.51 14.92
N LYS A 92 14.59 5.39 15.92
CA LYS A 92 15.56 6.47 16.16
C LYS A 92 16.89 5.92 16.69
N SER A 93 16.89 4.71 17.27
CA SER A 93 18.09 4.06 17.78
C SER A 93 18.92 3.45 16.64
N PRO A 94 20.25 3.65 16.61
CA PRO A 94 21.14 2.92 15.69
C PRO A 94 21.06 1.39 15.86
N ASN A 95 20.70 0.94 17.06
CA ASN A 95 20.57 -0.47 17.43
C ASN A 95 19.10 -0.87 17.60
N TRP A 96 18.20 -0.30 16.80
CA TRP A 96 16.76 -0.55 16.90
C TRP A 96 16.39 -2.05 16.79
N MET A 97 17.19 -2.85 16.08
CA MET A 97 16.96 -4.29 15.94
C MET A 97 17.10 -5.05 17.28
N ASP A 98 17.98 -4.60 18.17
CA ASP A 98 18.16 -5.23 19.48
C ASP A 98 16.90 -5.06 20.34
N GLN A 99 16.15 -3.97 20.12
CA GLN A 99 14.92 -3.65 20.83
C GLN A 99 13.71 -4.47 20.36
N LEU A 100 13.81 -5.21 19.25
CA LEU A 100 12.76 -6.11 18.78
C LEU A 100 12.71 -7.43 19.55
N GLY A 101 13.81 -7.85 20.17
CA GLY A 101 13.89 -9.10 20.94
C GLY A 101 13.36 -9.01 22.37
N ASP A 102 13.16 -7.80 22.87
CA ASP A 102 12.71 -7.50 24.24
C ASP A 102 11.20 -7.14 24.33
N MET A 103 10.47 -7.15 23.20
CA MET A 103 9.01 -6.97 23.11
C MET A 103 8.28 -8.31 22.97
#